data_AF-A0A1T4TM61-F1
#
_entry.id   AF-A0A1T4TM61-F1
#
_cell.length_a   1.000
_cell.length_b   1.000
_cell.length_c   1.000
_cell.angle_alpha   90.00
_cell.angle_beta   90.00
_cell.angle_gamma   90.00
#
_symmetry.space_group_name_H-M   'P 1'
#
loop_
_entity.id
_entity.type
_entity.pdbx_description
1 polymer ?
#
loop_
_entity_poly.entity_id
_entity_poly.type
_entity_poly.pdbx_seq_one_letter_code
_entity_poly.pdbx_strand_id
1 'polypeptide(L)'
;MTSFQYYFHKLPCYKCKKNTVNADLGWLTPAMKEEVIAQVTAMIAQDNVDPELLVNVTCTKDEARDYLLLNFYGYSEEALANQVKADDEQEVAAEIADLLADGSEVAVFEHEIVLQSCTDCGIDE
;
A
#
# COMPACT_ATOMS: atom_id res chain seq x y z
N MET A 1 -18.31 2.07 -8.09
CA MET A 1 -17.38 0.96 -7.83
C MET A 1 -16.00 1.49 -8.12
N THR A 2 -15.15 1.46 -7.12
CA THR A 2 -13.76 1.92 -7.23
C THR A 2 -12.98 0.90 -8.07
N SER A 3 -11.85 1.29 -8.66
CA SER A 3 -10.94 0.35 -9.36
C SER A 3 -10.04 -0.42 -8.39
N PHE A 4 -10.21 -0.21 -7.08
CA PHE A 4 -9.40 -0.79 -6.03
C PHE A 4 -9.80 -2.23 -5.74
N GLN A 5 -8.79 -3.05 -5.41
CA GLN A 5 -8.97 -4.42 -4.92
C GLN A 5 -7.99 -4.66 -3.78
N TYR A 6 -8.38 -5.51 -2.85
CA TYR A 6 -7.47 -5.96 -1.80
C TYR A 6 -6.50 -6.99 -2.34
N TYR A 7 -5.20 -6.74 -2.21
CA TYR A 7 -4.17 -7.61 -2.78
C TYR A 7 -3.30 -8.27 -1.71
N PHE A 8 -3.04 -9.55 -1.95
CA PHE A 8 -1.92 -10.27 -1.35
C PHE A 8 -0.88 -10.58 -2.42
N HIS A 9 0.39 -10.59 -2.05
CA HIS A 9 1.48 -11.00 -2.93
C HIS A 9 2.50 -11.87 -2.20
N LYS A 10 3.08 -12.83 -2.91
CA LYS A 10 4.10 -13.71 -2.33
C LYS A 10 5.45 -12.99 -2.32
N LEU A 11 5.91 -12.59 -1.14
CA LEU A 11 7.19 -11.95 -0.92
C LEU A 11 8.11 -12.82 -0.06
N PRO A 12 9.44 -12.72 -0.23
CA PRO A 12 10.40 -13.37 0.65
C PRO A 12 10.15 -13.07 2.14
N CYS A 13 10.25 -14.11 2.97
CA CYS A 13 10.32 -14.00 4.43
C CYS A 13 11.47 -13.07 4.84
N TYR A 14 11.24 -12.12 5.75
CA TYR A 14 12.36 -11.31 6.25
C TYR A 14 13.40 -12.16 7.01
N LYS A 15 12.98 -13.28 7.63
CA LYS A 15 13.85 -14.16 8.43
C LYS A 15 14.83 -15.00 7.60
N CYS A 16 14.43 -15.47 6.42
CA CYS A 16 15.24 -16.41 5.63
C CYS A 16 15.54 -15.98 4.20
N LYS A 17 14.84 -14.96 3.68
CA LYS A 17 14.92 -14.43 2.32
C LYS A 17 14.76 -15.46 1.17
N LYS A 18 14.51 -16.74 1.49
CA LYS A 18 14.42 -17.86 0.51
C LYS A 18 12.98 -18.34 0.29
N ASN A 19 12.20 -18.46 1.35
CA ASN A 19 10.80 -18.85 1.24
C ASN A 19 9.94 -17.63 0.98
N THR A 20 8.93 -17.77 0.13
CA THR A 20 7.94 -16.71 -0.07
C THR A 20 6.68 -16.99 0.74
N VAL A 21 6.17 -15.95 1.39
CA VAL A 21 4.93 -15.95 2.17
C VAL A 21 4.02 -14.85 1.65
N ASN A 22 2.70 -15.00 1.86
CA ASN A 22 1.76 -13.95 1.46
C ASN A 22 1.97 -12.72 2.35
N ALA A 23 2.36 -11.60 1.74
CA ALA A 23 2.34 -10.29 2.33
C ALA A 23 1.07 -9.56 1.90
N ASP A 24 0.54 -8.79 2.83
CA ASP A 24 -0.58 -7.89 2.57
C ASP A 24 -0.07 -6.65 1.83
N LEU A 25 -0.71 -6.30 0.72
CA LEU A 25 -0.40 -5.08 -0.03
C LEU A 25 -1.45 -3.99 0.20
N GLY A 26 -2.54 -4.27 0.90
CA GLY A 26 -3.66 -3.35 1.07
C GLY A 26 -4.56 -3.22 -0.16
N TRP A 27 -5.36 -2.15 -0.17
CA TRP A 27 -6.25 -1.79 -1.27
C TRP A 27 -5.51 -0.99 -2.32
N LEU A 28 -5.32 -1.55 -3.51
CA LEU A 28 -4.62 -0.88 -4.62
C LEU A 28 -5.40 -1.05 -5.92
N THR A 29 -5.17 -0.16 -6.88
CA THR A 29 -5.56 -0.44 -8.27
C THR A 29 -4.58 -1.43 -8.91
N PRO A 30 -4.92 -2.07 -10.04
CA PRO A 30 -4.00 -2.98 -10.72
C PRO A 30 -2.67 -2.32 -11.09
N ALA A 31 -2.68 -1.05 -11.51
CA ALA A 31 -1.47 -0.31 -11.84
C ALA A 31 -0.60 -0.05 -10.60
N MET A 32 -1.20 0.44 -9.52
CA MET A 32 -0.49 0.68 -8.25
C MET A 32 0.13 -0.60 -7.70
N LYS A 33 -0.56 -1.73 -7.79
CA LYS A 33 -0.02 -3.03 -7.40
C LYS A 33 1.26 -3.37 -8.17
N GLU A 34 1.28 -3.16 -9.48
CA GLU A 34 2.46 -3.46 -10.31
C GLU A 34 3.65 -2.56 -9.90
N GLU A 35 3.41 -1.27 -9.65
CA GLU A 35 4.42 -0.33 -9.16
C GLU A 35 4.97 -0.71 -7.79
N VAL A 36 4.07 -1.07 -6.86
CA VAL A 36 4.42 -1.53 -5.52
C VAL A 36 5.29 -2.78 -5.58
N ILE A 37 4.89 -3.79 -6.37
CA ILE A 37 5.67 -5.03 -6.52
C ILE A 37 7.05 -4.74 -7.11
N ALA A 38 7.14 -3.85 -8.10
CA ALA A 38 8.41 -3.47 -8.70
C ALA A 38 9.35 -2.81 -7.67
N GLN A 39 8.83 -1.87 -6.86
CA GLN A 39 9.60 -1.21 -5.80
C GLN A 39 10.07 -2.20 -4.73
N VAL A 40 9.16 -3.02 -4.20
CA VAL A 40 9.50 -4.06 -3.21
C VAL A 40 10.57 -5.00 -3.77
N THR A 41 10.42 -5.47 -5.01
CA THR A 41 11.40 -6.37 -5.64
C THR A 41 12.77 -5.71 -5.75
N ALA A 42 12.82 -4.43 -6.09
CA ALA A 42 14.06 -3.67 -6.16
C ALA A 42 14.71 -3.48 -4.78
N MET A 43 13.93 -3.22 -3.72
CA MET A 43 14.42 -3.10 -2.34
C MET A 43 15.00 -4.43 -1.83
N ILE A 44 14.29 -5.53 -2.06
CA ILE A 44 14.72 -6.87 -1.66
C ILE A 44 16.01 -7.27 -2.40
N ALA A 45 16.13 -6.93 -3.68
CA ALA A 45 17.35 -7.21 -4.46
C ALA A 45 18.59 -6.47 -3.94
N GLN A 46 18.40 -5.35 -3.23
CA GLN A 46 19.47 -4.58 -2.58
C GLN A 46 19.82 -5.13 -1.18
N ASP A 47 19.30 -6.30 -0.82
CA ASP A 47 19.38 -6.93 0.51
C ASP A 47 18.77 -6.12 1.65
N ASN A 48 18.03 -5.05 1.32
CA ASN A 48 17.34 -4.17 2.26
C ASN A 48 15.99 -4.77 2.69
N VAL A 49 16.05 -5.96 3.27
CA VAL A 49 14.86 -6.73 3.70
C VAL A 49 14.58 -6.43 5.17
N ASP A 50 14.13 -5.21 5.43
CA ASP A 50 13.52 -4.86 6.70
C ASP A 50 12.12 -5.49 6.80
N PRO A 51 11.63 -5.79 8.02
CA PRO A 51 10.28 -6.32 8.21
C PRO A 51 9.20 -5.36 7.71
N GLU A 52 9.51 -4.07 7.65
CA GLU A 52 8.64 -3.01 7.17
C GLU A 52 9.31 -2.37 5.95
N LEU A 53 8.64 -2.44 4.80
CA LEU A 53 9.09 -1.79 3.57
C LEU A 53 8.20 -0.60 3.27
N LEU A 54 8.82 0.57 3.09
CA LEU A 54 8.14 1.77 2.64
C LEU A 54 8.30 1.90 1.13
N VAL A 55 7.17 1.92 0.42
CA VAL A 55 7.09 2.12 -1.04
C VAL A 55 6.19 3.30 -1.36
N ASN A 56 6.29 3.84 -2.56
CA ASN A 56 5.42 4.93 -3.00
C ASN A 56 4.25 4.41 -3.84
N VAL A 57 3.06 4.91 -3.58
CA VAL A 57 1.88 4.69 -4.41
C VAL A 57 1.51 6.01 -5.10
N THR A 58 1.41 5.96 -6.42
CA THR A 58 0.99 7.12 -7.23
C THR A 58 -0.50 7.02 -7.51
N CYS A 59 -1.26 8.02 -7.09
CA CYS A 59 -2.71 8.12 -7.30
C CYS A 59 -3.03 9.29 -8.22
N THR A 60 -3.99 9.11 -9.12
CA THR A 60 -4.70 10.26 -9.71
C THR A 60 -5.51 10.99 -8.64
N LYS A 61 -5.94 12.22 -8.95
CA LYS A 61 -6.84 13.02 -8.08
C LYS A 61 -8.07 12.24 -7.62
N ASP A 62 -8.68 11.48 -8.52
CA ASP A 62 -9.90 10.73 -8.23
C ASP A 62 -9.62 9.49 -7.38
N GLU A 63 -8.45 8.86 -7.56
CA GLU A 63 -8.04 7.68 -6.79
C GLU A 63 -7.53 8.03 -5.39
N ALA A 64 -6.95 9.22 -5.20
CA ALA A 64 -6.31 9.62 -3.96
C ALA A 64 -7.27 9.58 -2.75
N ARG A 65 -8.53 9.98 -2.96
CA ARG A 65 -9.57 9.92 -1.92
C ARG A 65 -9.81 8.48 -1.47
N ASP A 66 -10.09 7.61 -2.43
CA ASP A 66 -10.43 6.22 -2.14
C ASP A 66 -9.23 5.47 -1.54
N TYR A 67 -8.03 5.75 -2.03
CA TYR A 67 -6.78 5.21 -1.48
C TYR A 67 -6.61 5.54 0.01
N LEU A 68 -6.75 6.81 0.39
CA LEU A 68 -6.61 7.25 1.78
C LEU A 68 -7.70 6.64 2.67
N LEU A 69 -8.95 6.66 2.22
CA LEU A 69 -10.06 6.11 3.01
C LEU A 69 -9.91 4.59 3.23
N LEU A 70 -9.46 3.85 2.21
CA LEU A 70 -9.31 2.40 2.28
C LEU A 70 -8.08 1.96 3.08
N ASN A 71 -6.91 2.59 2.86
CA ASN A 71 -5.64 2.12 3.44
C ASN A 71 -5.27 2.84 4.73
N PHE A 72 -5.54 4.14 4.85
CA PHE A 72 -5.15 4.93 6.02
C PHE A 72 -6.25 4.96 7.08
N TYR A 73 -7.49 5.26 6.68
CA TYR A 73 -8.63 5.29 7.61
C TYR A 73 -9.30 3.92 7.81
N GLY A 74 -8.97 2.92 6.97
CA GLY A 74 -9.45 1.53 7.11
C GLY A 74 -10.94 1.35 6.81
N TYR A 75 -11.55 2.22 6.01
CA TYR A 75 -12.91 2.03 5.53
C TYR A 75 -13.01 0.81 4.61
N SER A 76 -14.17 0.16 4.57
CA SER A 76 -14.48 -0.83 3.54
C SER A 76 -14.94 -0.16 2.25
N GLU A 77 -14.80 -0.85 1.11
CA GLU A 77 -15.33 -0.37 -0.18
C GLU A 77 -16.82 -0.01 -0.09
N GLU A 78 -17.61 -0.80 0.65
CA GLU A 78 -19.04 -0.56 0.87
C GLU A 78 -19.31 0.73 1.65
N ALA A 79 -18.43 1.08 2.59
CA ALA A 79 -18.57 2.28 3.40
C ALA A 79 -18.28 3.57 2.61
N LEU A 80 -17.43 3.51 1.57
CA LEU A 80 -17.07 4.66 0.74
C LEU A 80 -18.27 5.33 0.05
N ALA A 81 -19.36 4.59 -0.15
CA ALA A 81 -20.54 5.10 -0.85
C ALA A 81 -21.34 6.12 -0.03
N ASN A 82 -21.47 5.94 1.29
CA ASN A 82 -22.32 6.79 2.13
C ASN A 82 -22.10 6.67 3.65
N GLN A 83 -21.04 6.00 4.11
CA GLN A 83 -20.77 5.77 5.54
C GLN A 83 -19.46 6.41 6.01
N VAL A 84 -18.79 7.18 5.15
CA VAL A 84 -17.60 7.94 5.53
C VAL A 84 -18.02 9.11 6.43
N LYS A 85 -17.31 9.28 7.54
CA LYS A 85 -17.55 10.42 8.44
C LYS A 85 -17.17 11.72 7.73
N ALA A 86 -17.96 12.76 7.98
CA ALA A 86 -17.72 14.08 7.38
C ALA A 86 -16.35 14.68 7.77
N ASP A 87 -15.90 14.43 9.00
CA ASP A 87 -14.60 14.89 9.48
C ASP A 87 -13.46 14.22 8.67
N ASP A 88 -13.55 12.89 8.49
CA ASP A 88 -12.56 12.13 7.70
C ASP A 88 -12.57 12.57 6.22
N GLU A 89 -13.74 12.85 5.61
CA GLU A 89 -13.82 13.42 4.25
C GLU A 89 -13.12 14.78 4.16
N GLN A 90 -13.27 15.62 5.17
CA GLN A 90 -12.66 16.95 5.19
C GLN A 90 -11.14 16.85 5.32
N GLU A 91 -10.64 15.96 6.18
CA GLU A 91 -9.21 15.69 6.32
C GLU A 91 -8.62 15.15 5.02
N VAL A 92 -9.25 14.14 4.41
CA VAL A 92 -8.82 13.58 3.12
C VAL A 92 -8.77 14.65 2.03
N ALA A 93 -9.78 15.51 1.94
CA ALA A 93 -9.81 16.59 0.96
C ALA A 93 -8.69 17.61 1.21
N ALA A 94 -8.36 17.92 2.47
CA ALA A 94 -7.30 18.85 2.83
C ALA A 94 -5.91 18.27 2.49
N GLU A 95 -5.67 17.00 2.83
CA GLU A 95 -4.42 16.30 2.52
C GLU A 95 -4.17 16.24 1.00
N ILE A 96 -5.20 15.88 0.22
CA ILE A 96 -5.10 15.86 -1.25
C ILE A 96 -4.84 17.26 -1.82
N ALA A 97 -5.46 18.30 -1.24
CA ALA A 97 -5.24 19.67 -1.67
C ALA A 97 -3.81 20.14 -1.40
N ASP A 98 -3.22 19.75 -0.27
CA ASP A 98 -1.83 20.08 0.09
C ASP A 98 -0.84 19.36 -0.83
N LEU A 99 -1.01 18.05 -1.03
CA LEU A 99 -0.16 17.23 -1.90
C LEU A 99 -0.14 17.69 -3.36
N LEU A 100 -1.19 18.37 -3.80
CA LEU A 100 -1.36 18.84 -5.18
C LEU A 100 -1.25 20.37 -5.30
N ALA A 101 -0.85 21.06 -4.23
CA ALA A 101 -0.77 22.51 -4.18
C ALA A 101 0.29 23.09 -5.14
N ASP A 102 1.29 22.29 -5.51
CA ASP A 102 2.33 22.65 -6.47
C ASP A 102 1.87 22.56 -7.94
N GLY A 103 0.63 22.12 -8.19
CA GLY A 103 0.07 21.92 -9.51
C GLY A 103 0.24 20.51 -10.06
N SER A 104 0.70 19.55 -9.25
CA SER A 104 0.80 18.14 -9.63
C SER A 104 -0.55 17.55 -10.06
N GLU A 105 -0.50 16.63 -11.03
CA GLU A 105 -1.67 15.89 -11.51
C GLU A 105 -1.89 14.58 -10.75
N VAL A 106 -0.88 14.15 -10.00
CA VAL A 106 -0.86 12.91 -9.22
C VAL A 106 -0.43 13.20 -7.78
N ALA A 107 -1.04 12.49 -6.84
CA ALA A 107 -0.61 12.46 -5.44
C ALA A 107 0.28 11.24 -5.22
N VAL A 108 1.35 11.39 -4.47
CA VAL A 108 2.26 10.29 -4.11
C VAL A 108 2.16 10.06 -2.61
N PHE A 109 1.81 8.84 -2.22
CA PHE A 109 1.70 8.44 -0.83
C PHE A 109 2.77 7.42 -0.46
N GLU A 110 3.33 7.55 0.74
CA GLU A 110 4.13 6.49 1.32
C GLU A 110 3.19 5.37 1.79
N HIS A 111 3.50 4.14 1.41
CA HIS A 111 2.71 2.94 1.66
C HIS A 111 3.59 1.90 2.34
N GLU A 112 3.14 1.42 3.49
CA GLU A 112 3.86 0.43 4.28
C GLU A 112 3.46 -1.00 3.90
N ILE A 113 4.45 -1.86 3.73
CA ILE A 113 4.27 -3.30 3.51
C ILE A 113 5.00 -4.06 4.59
N VAL A 114 4.24 -4.82 5.37
CA VAL A 114 4.78 -5.66 6.45
C VAL A 114 5.12 -7.05 5.92
N LEU A 115 6.42 -7.33 5.78
CA LEU A 115 6.92 -8.64 5.42
C LEU A 115 6.63 -9.64 6.54
N GLN A 116 6.09 -10.79 6.13
CA GLN A 116 5.75 -11.84 7.09
C GLN A 116 6.99 -12.67 7.46
N SER A 117 7.04 -13.13 8.70
CA SER A 117 8.03 -14.14 9.13
C SER A 117 7.65 -15.52 8.56
N CYS A 118 8.62 -16.43 8.50
CA CYS A 118 8.29 -17.84 8.28
C CYS A 118 9.09 -18.73 9.25
N THR A 119 8.51 -19.87 9.60
CA THR A 119 9.07 -20.81 10.59
C THR A 119 10.07 -21.78 9.97
N ASP A 120 9.84 -22.21 8.72
CA ASP A 120 10.66 -23.21 8.01
C ASP A 120 11.86 -22.60 7.29
N CYS A 121 12.74 -21.91 8.01
CA CYS A 121 13.90 -21.26 7.40
C CYS A 121 15.02 -22.25 7.00
N GLY A 122 14.89 -23.54 7.34
CA GLY A 122 15.97 -24.52 7.20
C GLY A 122 17.23 -24.13 7.99
N ILE A 123 17.07 -23.28 9.00
CA ILE A 123 18.09 -22.93 9.98
C ILE A 123 17.85 -23.90 11.13
N ASP A 124 18.63 -24.98 11.19
CA ASP A 124 18.80 -25.75 12.41
C ASP A 124 19.22 -24.78 13.53
N GLU A 125 18.56 -24.88 14.70
CA GLU A 125 18.90 -24.11 15.91
C GLU A 125 20.38 -24.20 16.31
#